data_AF-Q468B3-F1
#
_entry.id   AF-Q468B3-F1
#
_cell.length_a   1.000
_cell.length_b   1.000
_cell.length_c   1.000
_cell.angle_alpha   90.00
_cell.angle_beta   90.00
_cell.angle_gamma   90.00
#
_symmetry.space_group_name_H-M   'P 1'
#
loop_
_entity.id
_entity.type
_entity.pdbx_description
1 polymer ?
#
loop_
_entity_poly.entity_id
_entity_poly.type
_entity_poly.pdbx_seq_one_letter_code
_entity_poly.pdbx_strand_id
1 'polypeptide(L)'
;MEAFVGTSGWYYDWNKKKNLDWFIQNSGLNSVELNASYYRFPSPEQIEGWNSKGTGLRWSIKVHRSITHWRQLSESSLETLGNFLELFRPMDHLIDFYLFQVPPKFDDVERALRFVEAVKLGKRFALEIRNKALLGNDEACEELMKKVTLVSVDSPDYKNRIFPGKNVYMRMHGREDWYSYDYSQAEISETIRKIHEFGPEKTYIYFNNNHNMLDNARKALKVFSGL
;
A
#
# COMPACT_ATOMS: atom_id res chain seq x y z
N MET A 1 -4.46 12.22 -14.55
CA MET A 1 -3.99 11.33 -13.46
C MET A 1 -5.11 10.33 -13.17
N GLU A 2 -4.87 9.03 -13.35
CA GLU A 2 -5.80 7.99 -12.92
C GLU A 2 -5.73 7.82 -11.38
N ALA A 3 -6.87 7.61 -10.73
CA ALA A 3 -6.95 7.48 -9.27
C ALA A 3 -7.48 6.10 -8.87
N PHE A 4 -6.72 5.40 -8.03
CA PHE A 4 -7.03 4.10 -7.45
C PHE A 4 -7.14 4.26 -5.94
N VAL A 5 -8.36 4.19 -5.42
CA VAL A 5 -8.64 4.43 -4.01
C VAL A 5 -9.16 3.15 -3.37
N GLY A 6 -8.59 2.81 -2.23
CA GLY A 6 -8.89 1.56 -1.52
C GLY A 6 -8.74 1.66 -0.01
N THR A 7 -8.99 0.53 0.65
CA THR A 7 -8.74 0.33 2.08
C THR A 7 -7.67 -0.75 2.29
N SER A 8 -6.97 -0.68 3.42
CA SER A 8 -6.05 -1.71 3.90
C SER A 8 -6.81 -2.90 4.48
N GLY A 9 -7.33 -3.73 3.57
CA GLY A 9 -8.19 -4.87 3.84
C GLY A 9 -9.67 -4.49 3.90
N TRP A 10 -10.53 -5.52 3.97
CA TRP A 10 -11.99 -5.38 3.94
C TRP A 10 -12.68 -6.10 5.10
N TYR A 11 -11.95 -6.72 6.01
CA TYR A 11 -12.50 -7.47 7.13
C TYR A 11 -12.71 -6.56 8.36
N TYR A 12 -13.66 -5.65 8.27
CA TYR A 12 -13.97 -4.65 9.33
C TYR A 12 -15.48 -4.51 9.52
N ASP A 13 -15.94 -3.86 10.59
CA ASP A 13 -17.37 -3.86 11.00
C ASP A 13 -18.31 -3.13 10.04
N TRP A 14 -17.75 -2.25 9.21
CA TRP A 14 -18.47 -1.65 8.09
C TRP A 14 -18.79 -2.69 7.00
N ASN A 15 -17.96 -3.73 6.82
CA ASN A 15 -18.24 -4.84 5.91
C ASN A 15 -19.11 -5.90 6.61
N LYS A 16 -20.42 -5.83 6.38
CA LYS A 16 -21.41 -6.66 7.06
C LYS A 16 -21.29 -8.16 6.78
N LYS A 17 -20.66 -8.56 5.67
CA LYS A 17 -20.43 -9.97 5.34
C LYS A 17 -18.99 -10.41 5.52
N LYS A 18 -18.09 -9.47 5.89
CA LYS A 18 -16.67 -9.71 6.12
C LYS A 18 -15.98 -10.42 4.94
N ASN A 19 -16.41 -10.17 3.71
CA ASN A 19 -15.90 -10.84 2.51
C ASN A 19 -15.69 -9.86 1.35
N LEU A 20 -15.02 -10.33 0.30
CA LEU A 20 -14.67 -9.52 -0.87
C LEU A 20 -15.92 -9.14 -1.69
N ASP A 21 -16.91 -10.04 -1.82
CA ASP A 21 -18.13 -9.77 -2.59
C ASP A 21 -18.88 -8.55 -2.07
N TRP A 22 -19.04 -8.45 -0.74
CA TRP A 22 -19.64 -7.27 -0.12
C TRP A 22 -18.80 -6.03 -0.38
N PHE A 23 -17.47 -6.13 -0.29
CA PHE A 23 -16.58 -4.99 -0.55
C PHE A 23 -16.76 -4.47 -1.97
N ILE A 24 -16.75 -5.34 -2.97
CA ILE A 24 -16.94 -4.96 -4.38
C ILE A 24 -18.32 -4.30 -4.59
N GLN A 25 -19.38 -4.94 -4.08
CA GLN A 25 -20.75 -4.48 -4.32
C GLN A 25 -21.11 -3.19 -3.58
N ASN A 26 -20.51 -2.95 -2.42
CA ASN A 26 -20.97 -1.91 -1.51
C ASN A 26 -19.96 -0.77 -1.33
N SER A 27 -18.65 -1.00 -1.53
CA SER A 27 -17.66 0.02 -1.18
C SER A 27 -17.69 1.22 -2.15
N GLY A 28 -17.90 0.97 -3.44
CA GLY A 28 -17.71 1.94 -4.52
C GLY A 28 -16.23 2.22 -4.83
N LEU A 29 -15.31 1.44 -4.27
CA LEU A 29 -13.87 1.59 -4.43
C LEU A 29 -13.36 0.80 -5.64
N ASN A 30 -12.25 1.24 -6.22
CA ASN A 30 -11.64 0.64 -7.42
C ASN A 30 -10.25 0.03 -7.15
N SER A 31 -9.81 0.01 -5.90
CA SER A 31 -8.57 -0.64 -5.49
C SER A 31 -8.65 -1.21 -4.08
N VAL A 32 -7.75 -2.13 -3.77
CA VAL A 32 -7.64 -2.73 -2.44
C VAL A 32 -6.19 -3.08 -2.09
N GLU A 33 -5.81 -2.83 -0.84
CA GLU A 33 -4.54 -3.31 -0.28
C GLU A 33 -4.82 -4.56 0.55
N LEU A 34 -4.36 -5.72 0.08
CA LEU A 34 -4.50 -6.98 0.79
C LEU A 34 -3.55 -7.01 1.98
N ASN A 35 -4.12 -6.91 3.18
CA ASN A 35 -3.35 -6.98 4.44
C ASN A 35 -3.33 -8.39 5.05
N ALA A 36 -4.25 -9.29 4.67
CA ALA A 36 -4.32 -10.64 5.27
C ALA A 36 -3.05 -11.47 4.98
N SER A 37 -2.45 -11.29 3.79
CA SER A 37 -1.22 -11.96 3.36
C SER A 37 0.01 -11.61 4.21
N TYR A 38 -0.02 -10.49 4.94
CA TYR A 38 1.02 -10.12 5.90
C TYR A 38 1.12 -11.13 7.06
N TYR A 39 -0.01 -11.70 7.47
CA TYR A 39 -0.09 -12.58 8.64
C TYR A 39 0.02 -14.06 8.30
N ARG A 40 -0.49 -14.46 7.13
CA ARG A 40 -0.54 -15.86 6.67
C ARG A 40 -0.46 -15.89 5.15
N PHE A 41 0.15 -16.93 4.60
CA PHE A 41 0.08 -17.19 3.16
C PHE A 41 -1.39 -17.54 2.80
N PRO A 42 -1.98 -16.90 1.78
CA PRO A 42 -3.28 -17.30 1.27
C PRO A 42 -3.26 -18.74 0.75
N SER A 43 -4.42 -19.40 0.73
CA SER A 43 -4.57 -20.66 0.00
C SER A 43 -4.76 -20.42 -1.51
N PRO A 44 -4.44 -21.40 -2.37
CA PRO A 44 -4.73 -21.30 -3.81
C PRO A 44 -6.20 -20.99 -4.12
N GLU A 45 -7.14 -21.54 -3.34
CA GLU A 45 -8.57 -21.27 -3.49
C GLU A 45 -8.94 -19.82 -3.16
N GLN A 46 -8.24 -19.21 -2.18
CA GLN A 46 -8.42 -17.78 -1.90
C GLN A 46 -7.90 -16.92 -3.06
N ILE A 47 -6.74 -17.28 -3.63
CA ILE A 47 -6.17 -16.60 -4.80
C ILE A 47 -7.13 -16.69 -5.98
N GLU A 48 -7.64 -17.88 -6.30
CA GLU A 48 -8.60 -18.07 -7.40
C GLU A 48 -9.91 -17.30 -7.15
N GLY A 49 -10.39 -17.30 -5.92
CA GLY A 49 -11.55 -16.51 -5.51
C GLY A 49 -11.33 -15.00 -5.68
N TRP A 50 -10.15 -14.48 -5.35
CA TRP A 50 -9.81 -13.08 -5.56
C TRP A 50 -9.58 -12.74 -7.03
N ASN A 51 -8.96 -13.65 -7.79
CA ASN A 51 -8.72 -13.50 -9.22
C ASN A 51 -10.02 -13.36 -10.00
N SER A 52 -10.98 -14.25 -9.72
CA SER A 52 -12.28 -14.30 -10.40
C SER A 52 -13.18 -13.13 -10.02
N LYS A 53 -13.25 -12.77 -8.73
CA LYS A 53 -14.17 -11.74 -8.22
C LYS A 53 -13.59 -10.33 -8.29
N GLY A 54 -12.29 -10.20 -8.13
CA GLY A 54 -11.57 -8.94 -7.95
C GLY A 54 -11.14 -8.25 -9.23
N THR A 55 -11.64 -8.65 -10.39
CA THR A 55 -11.22 -8.14 -11.72
C THR A 55 -11.49 -6.64 -11.91
N GLY A 56 -12.50 -6.09 -11.23
CA GLY A 56 -12.81 -4.66 -11.22
C GLY A 56 -11.94 -3.83 -10.27
N LEU A 57 -11.00 -4.45 -9.56
CA LEU A 57 -10.12 -3.79 -8.60
C LEU A 57 -8.67 -3.87 -9.06
N ARG A 58 -7.90 -2.83 -8.75
CA ARG A 58 -6.42 -2.91 -8.73
C ARG A 58 -5.93 -3.32 -7.36
N TRP A 59 -4.95 -4.21 -7.31
CA TRP A 59 -4.49 -4.83 -6.07
C TRP A 59 -3.09 -4.38 -5.66
N SER A 60 -2.93 -4.11 -4.37
CA SER A 60 -1.64 -4.01 -3.70
C SER A 60 -1.52 -5.13 -2.67
N ILE A 61 -0.51 -5.99 -2.78
CA ILE A 61 -0.37 -7.17 -1.92
C ILE A 61 0.68 -6.89 -0.84
N LYS A 62 0.26 -6.84 0.42
CA LYS A 62 1.22 -6.72 1.52
C LYS A 62 1.98 -8.03 1.71
N VAL A 63 3.29 -7.94 1.59
CA VAL A 63 4.18 -9.10 1.67
C VAL A 63 4.21 -9.65 3.09
N HIS A 64 4.32 -10.98 3.20
CA HIS A 64 4.31 -11.68 4.48
C HIS A 64 5.37 -11.16 5.46
N ARG A 65 5.01 -11.03 6.74
CA ARG A 65 5.86 -10.45 7.80
C ARG A 65 7.19 -11.17 8.01
N SER A 66 7.29 -12.44 7.63
CA SER A 66 8.57 -13.16 7.72
C SER A 66 9.66 -12.53 6.85
N ILE A 67 9.28 -11.90 5.74
CA ILE A 67 10.20 -11.27 4.79
C ILE A 67 10.61 -9.88 5.30
N THR A 68 9.66 -9.06 5.73
CA THR A 68 9.91 -7.66 6.09
C THR A 68 10.27 -7.43 7.56
N HIS A 69 9.68 -8.17 8.49
CA HIS A 69 9.83 -7.92 9.93
C HIS A 69 10.79 -8.90 10.62
N TRP A 70 10.71 -10.18 10.28
CA TRP A 70 11.55 -11.19 10.94
C TRP A 70 12.93 -11.26 10.31
N ARG A 71 12.98 -11.46 8.99
CA ARG A 71 14.23 -11.55 8.23
C ARG A 71 14.72 -10.20 7.71
N GLN A 72 13.85 -9.18 7.72
CA GLN A 72 14.20 -7.79 7.40
C GLN A 72 14.98 -7.66 6.08
N LEU A 73 14.39 -8.20 5.01
CA LEU A 73 14.95 -8.13 3.65
C LEU A 73 16.35 -8.76 3.52
N SER A 74 16.68 -9.74 4.36
CA SER A 74 17.90 -10.54 4.18
C SER A 74 17.79 -11.49 2.99
N GLU A 75 18.93 -12.00 2.54
CA GLU A 75 19.03 -13.03 1.49
C GLU A 75 18.19 -14.28 1.80
N SER A 76 18.11 -14.68 3.07
CA SER A 76 17.25 -15.79 3.52
C SER A 76 15.74 -15.55 3.34
N SER A 77 15.33 -14.35 2.91
CA SER A 77 13.95 -14.05 2.54
C SER A 77 13.62 -14.38 1.08
N LEU A 78 14.63 -14.52 0.21
CA LEU A 78 14.44 -14.61 -1.24
C LEU A 78 13.61 -15.83 -1.65
N GLU A 79 13.92 -17.01 -1.12
CA GLU A 79 13.15 -18.22 -1.42
C GLU A 79 11.69 -18.10 -0.97
N THR A 80 11.47 -17.62 0.25
CA THR A 80 10.11 -17.42 0.78
C THR A 80 9.33 -16.38 -0.02
N LEU A 81 9.99 -15.31 -0.48
CA LEU A 81 9.38 -14.34 -1.36
C LEU A 81 9.08 -14.93 -2.75
N GLY A 82 9.98 -15.74 -3.32
CA GLY A 82 9.74 -16.43 -4.58
C GLY A 82 8.49 -17.31 -4.52
N ASN A 83 8.36 -18.12 -3.47
CA ASN A 83 7.16 -18.93 -3.23
C ASN A 83 5.89 -18.08 -3.04
N PHE A 84 6.03 -16.92 -2.37
CA PHE A 84 4.93 -15.99 -2.20
C PHE A 84 4.48 -15.36 -3.52
N LEU A 85 5.42 -14.92 -4.36
CA LEU A 85 5.11 -14.33 -5.67
C LEU A 85 4.49 -15.37 -6.61
N GLU A 86 5.00 -16.61 -6.61
CA GLU A 86 4.44 -17.69 -7.43
C GLU A 86 3.00 -18.01 -7.04
N LEU A 87 2.68 -17.99 -5.74
CA LEU A 87 1.31 -18.16 -5.26
C LEU A 87 0.34 -17.10 -5.83
N PHE A 88 0.81 -15.85 -6.02
CA PHE A 88 0.01 -14.76 -6.60
C PHE A 88 0.02 -14.73 -8.14
N ARG A 89 0.82 -15.56 -8.80
CA ARG A 89 0.95 -15.60 -10.27
C ARG A 89 -0.39 -15.65 -11.02
N PRO A 90 -1.41 -16.43 -10.61
CA PRO A 90 -2.70 -16.47 -11.30
C PRO A 90 -3.42 -15.12 -11.37
N MET A 91 -3.24 -14.27 -10.35
CA MET A 91 -3.85 -12.94 -10.25
C MET A 91 -2.88 -11.79 -10.50
N ASP A 92 -1.67 -12.07 -11.00
CA ASP A 92 -0.61 -11.07 -11.15
C ASP A 92 -1.00 -9.89 -12.06
N HIS A 93 -1.84 -10.15 -13.06
CA HIS A 93 -2.39 -9.13 -13.97
C HIS A 93 -3.28 -8.09 -13.27
N LEU A 94 -3.80 -8.40 -12.07
CA LEU A 94 -4.58 -7.48 -11.23
C LEU A 94 -3.71 -6.70 -10.23
N ILE A 95 -2.46 -7.12 -10.02
CA ILE A 95 -1.57 -6.59 -8.98
C ILE A 95 -0.69 -5.49 -9.54
N ASP A 96 -0.80 -4.29 -9.00
CA ASP A 96 0.10 -3.18 -9.33
C ASP A 96 1.34 -3.17 -8.42
N PHE A 97 1.18 -3.53 -7.16
CA PHE A 97 2.27 -3.46 -6.18
C PHE A 97 2.32 -4.66 -5.24
N TYR A 98 3.55 -4.98 -4.83
CA TYR A 98 3.84 -5.75 -3.63
C TYR A 98 4.37 -4.77 -2.57
N LEU A 99 3.63 -4.63 -1.47
CA LEU A 99 3.94 -3.73 -0.37
C LEU A 99 4.89 -4.39 0.63
N PHE A 100 6.11 -3.88 0.69
CA PHE A 100 7.15 -4.20 1.66
C PHE A 100 7.20 -3.11 2.73
N GLN A 101 6.34 -3.22 3.75
CA GLN A 101 6.44 -2.37 4.92
C GLN A 101 7.51 -2.93 5.87
N VAL A 102 8.62 -2.21 6.07
CA VAL A 102 9.69 -2.58 7.01
C VAL A 102 9.35 -2.11 8.44
N PRO A 103 9.85 -2.79 9.50
CA PRO A 103 9.55 -2.41 10.87
C PRO A 103 10.22 -1.08 11.26
N PRO A 104 9.77 -0.41 12.34
CA PRO A 104 10.34 0.87 12.80
C PRO A 104 11.83 0.83 13.12
N LYS A 105 12.38 -0.34 13.44
CA LYS A 105 13.81 -0.54 13.73
C LYS A 105 14.70 -0.72 12.50
N PHE A 106 14.12 -0.80 11.30
CA PHE A 106 14.88 -1.01 10.08
C PHE A 106 15.44 0.32 9.56
N ASP A 107 16.76 0.39 9.41
CA ASP A 107 17.50 1.55 8.91
C ASP A 107 18.57 1.20 7.84
N ASP A 108 18.66 -0.08 7.44
CA ASP A 108 19.69 -0.60 6.55
C ASP A 108 19.31 -0.41 5.06
N VAL A 109 19.57 0.79 4.54
CA VAL A 109 19.30 1.19 3.14
C VAL A 109 20.01 0.28 2.14
N GLU A 110 21.29 -0.02 2.39
CA GLU A 110 22.10 -0.86 1.52
C GLU A 110 21.54 -2.28 1.41
N ARG A 111 21.03 -2.84 2.50
CA ARG A 111 20.32 -4.12 2.46
C ARG A 111 19.04 -4.02 1.65
N ALA A 112 18.25 -2.96 1.80
CA ALA A 112 17.05 -2.77 1.00
C ALA A 112 17.39 -2.71 -0.50
N LEU A 113 18.42 -1.95 -0.89
CA LEU A 113 18.88 -1.86 -2.28
C LEU A 113 19.35 -3.21 -2.84
N ARG A 114 20.21 -3.94 -2.13
CA ARG A 114 20.64 -5.29 -2.53
C ARG A 114 19.47 -6.25 -2.69
N PHE A 115 18.50 -6.19 -1.77
CA PHE A 115 17.31 -7.03 -1.84
C PHE A 115 16.45 -6.70 -3.07
N VAL A 116 16.24 -5.42 -3.36
CA VAL A 116 15.48 -4.97 -4.54
C VAL A 116 16.12 -5.44 -5.84
N GLU A 117 17.43 -5.35 -5.96
CA GLU A 117 18.18 -5.84 -7.13
C GLU A 117 18.05 -7.35 -7.32
N ALA A 118 18.02 -8.12 -6.23
CA ALA A 118 17.85 -9.57 -6.30
C ALA A 118 16.45 -9.98 -6.76
N VAL A 119 15.39 -9.29 -6.30
CA VAL A 119 13.99 -9.67 -6.54
C VAL A 119 13.48 -9.19 -7.91
N LYS A 120 14.02 -8.09 -8.45
CA LYS A 120 13.71 -7.56 -9.80
C LYS A 120 12.23 -7.23 -10.06
N LEU A 121 11.49 -6.82 -9.02
CA LEU A 121 10.11 -6.33 -9.17
C LEU A 121 10.02 -4.91 -9.78
N GLY A 122 11.14 -4.20 -9.88
CA GLY A 122 11.19 -2.80 -10.33
C GLY A 122 10.21 -1.93 -9.55
N LYS A 123 9.42 -1.11 -10.25
CA LYS A 123 8.45 -0.19 -9.63
C LYS A 123 7.22 -0.87 -9.03
N ARG A 124 7.03 -2.18 -9.20
CA ARG A 124 6.01 -2.96 -8.46
C ARG A 124 6.44 -3.23 -7.01
N PHE A 125 7.72 -3.05 -6.68
CA PHE A 125 8.19 -3.05 -5.30
C PHE A 125 7.80 -1.74 -4.62
N ALA A 126 6.79 -1.77 -3.74
CA ALA A 126 6.39 -0.63 -2.94
C ALA A 126 7.01 -0.73 -1.53
N LEU A 127 7.99 0.12 -1.20
CA LEU A 127 8.68 0.10 0.09
C LEU A 127 8.10 1.16 1.02
N GLU A 128 7.61 0.74 2.19
CA GLU A 128 7.16 1.67 3.24
C GLU A 128 8.12 1.64 4.42
N ILE A 129 8.68 2.80 4.72
CA ILE A 129 9.63 3.02 5.80
C ILE A 129 8.87 3.48 7.05
N ARG A 130 9.05 2.76 8.15
CA ARG A 130 8.45 3.11 9.46
C ARG A 130 9.47 3.69 10.45
N ASN A 131 10.75 3.62 10.13
CA ASN A 131 11.79 4.27 10.91
C ASN A 131 11.74 5.78 10.66
N LYS A 132 11.51 6.57 11.72
CA LYS A 132 11.29 8.02 11.58
C LYS A 132 12.51 8.75 11.04
N ALA A 133 13.72 8.35 11.45
CA ALA A 133 14.96 9.00 11.02
C ALA A 133 15.22 8.71 9.55
N LEU A 134 15.06 7.45 9.12
CA LEU A 134 15.23 7.09 7.71
C LEU A 134 14.16 7.74 6.81
N LEU A 135 12.90 7.76 7.25
CA LEU A 135 11.79 8.36 6.50
C LEU A 135 12.00 9.88 6.26
N GLY A 136 12.65 10.56 7.21
CA GLY A 136 13.02 11.97 7.13
C GLY A 136 14.37 12.25 6.47
N ASN A 137 15.10 11.21 6.04
CA ASN A 137 16.37 11.38 5.34
C ASN A 137 16.10 11.45 3.83
N ASP A 138 16.10 12.67 3.28
CA ASP A 138 15.82 12.92 1.86
C ASP A 138 16.81 12.22 0.92
N GLU A 139 18.12 12.29 1.20
CA GLU A 139 19.16 11.65 0.37
C GLU A 139 18.98 10.13 0.30
N ALA A 140 18.79 9.47 1.46
CA ALA A 140 18.53 8.04 1.50
C ALA A 140 17.23 7.66 0.77
N CYS A 141 16.18 8.49 0.92
CA CYS A 141 14.92 8.26 0.24
C CYS A 141 15.06 8.44 -1.29
N GLU A 142 15.82 9.44 -1.75
CA GLU A 142 16.12 9.66 -3.16
C GLU A 142 16.84 8.47 -3.80
N GLU A 143 17.83 7.88 -3.12
CA GLU A 143 18.51 6.67 -3.59
C GLU A 143 17.54 5.49 -3.73
N LEU A 144 16.69 5.25 -2.72
CA LEU A 144 15.67 4.20 -2.79
C LEU A 144 14.66 4.45 -3.93
N MET A 145 14.21 5.68 -4.12
CA MET A 145 13.28 6.06 -5.17
C MET A 145 13.80 5.80 -6.58
N LYS A 146 15.11 5.66 -6.80
CA LYS A 146 15.65 5.25 -8.11
C LYS A 146 15.24 3.82 -8.47
N LYS A 147 15.10 2.94 -7.46
CA LYS A 147 14.90 1.49 -7.66
C LYS A 147 13.47 1.02 -7.38
N VAL A 148 12.81 1.61 -6.38
CA VAL A 148 11.47 1.19 -5.92
C VAL A 148 10.44 2.30 -6.07
N THR A 149 9.17 1.96 -5.80
CA THR A 149 8.16 2.96 -5.45
C THR A 149 8.22 3.16 -3.94
N LEU A 150 8.66 4.32 -3.46
CA LEU A 150 8.54 4.63 -2.03
C LEU A 150 7.09 4.97 -1.70
N VAL A 151 6.61 4.40 -0.60
CA VAL A 151 5.26 4.62 -0.11
C VAL A 151 5.21 5.95 0.64
N SER A 152 4.44 6.88 0.09
CA SER A 152 4.06 8.13 0.73
C SER A 152 3.18 7.85 1.94
N VAL A 153 3.30 8.67 2.98
CA VAL A 153 2.55 8.48 4.23
C VAL A 153 1.95 9.78 4.74
N ASP A 154 0.74 9.67 5.26
CA ASP A 154 0.15 10.63 6.18
C ASP A 154 -0.10 9.91 7.51
N SER A 155 0.63 10.34 8.55
CA SER A 155 0.76 9.65 9.84
C SER A 155 1.02 10.65 10.96
N PRO A 156 0.98 10.23 12.25
CA PRO A 156 1.39 11.10 13.36
C PRO A 156 2.87 11.50 13.33
N ASP A 157 3.71 10.70 12.67
CA ASP A 157 5.14 10.98 12.56
C ASP A 157 5.47 11.96 11.44
N TYR A 158 4.74 11.86 10.33
CA TYR A 158 4.88 12.73 9.17
C TYR A 158 3.53 12.95 8.51
N LYS A 159 3.14 14.23 8.41
CA LYS A 159 1.97 14.66 7.65
C LYS A 159 2.36 14.89 6.20
N ASN A 160 1.66 14.27 5.26
CA ASN A 160 1.92 14.39 3.82
C ASN A 160 3.39 14.19 3.39
N ARG A 161 4.08 13.16 3.89
CA ARG A 161 5.39 12.79 3.33
C ARG A 161 5.17 12.12 1.99
N ILE A 162 5.21 12.91 0.93
CA ILE A 162 4.92 12.49 -0.44
C ILE A 162 6.21 12.22 -1.19
N PHE A 163 6.30 11.04 -1.78
CA PHE A 163 7.39 10.63 -2.67
C PHE A 163 6.90 10.69 -4.12
N PRO A 164 7.36 11.66 -4.92
CA PRO A 164 6.88 11.84 -6.28
C PRO A 164 7.40 10.76 -7.23
N GLY A 165 6.65 10.53 -8.31
CA GLY A 165 7.03 9.60 -9.37
C GLY A 165 5.89 9.42 -10.36
N LYS A 166 6.14 8.61 -11.40
CA LYS A 166 5.11 8.23 -12.39
C LYS A 166 3.84 7.68 -11.72
N ASN A 167 4.04 6.87 -10.69
CA ASN A 167 2.99 6.40 -9.80
C ASN A 167 3.26 6.93 -8.39
N VAL A 168 2.25 7.47 -7.72
CA VAL A 168 2.29 7.80 -6.29
C VAL A 168 1.50 6.75 -5.53
N TYR A 169 2.11 6.18 -4.47
CA TYR A 169 1.46 5.27 -3.53
C TYR A 169 1.35 5.97 -2.19
N MET A 170 0.15 6.32 -1.74
CA MET A 170 -0.12 7.02 -0.48
C MET A 170 -0.86 6.10 0.51
N ARG A 171 -0.36 6.02 1.75
CA ARG A 171 -1.06 5.38 2.87
C ARG A 171 -1.48 6.41 3.91
N MET A 172 -2.79 6.47 4.15
CA MET A 172 -3.42 7.37 5.11
C MET A 172 -3.64 6.65 6.43
N HIS A 173 -2.78 6.89 7.41
CA HIS A 173 -2.76 6.20 8.71
C HIS A 173 -3.47 6.97 9.83
N GLY A 174 -3.64 8.28 9.69
CA GLY A 174 -4.16 9.21 10.71
C GLY A 174 -3.11 10.24 11.11
N ARG A 175 -3.50 11.47 11.47
CA ARG A 175 -2.53 12.56 11.77
C ARG A 175 -2.16 12.73 13.24
N GLU A 176 -3.04 12.30 14.14
CA GLU A 176 -2.86 12.48 15.59
C GLU A 176 -2.76 11.14 16.31
N ASP A 177 -3.53 10.15 15.85
CA ASP A 177 -3.50 8.80 16.36
C ASP A 177 -3.33 7.79 15.23
N TRP A 178 -2.50 6.79 15.47
CA TRP A 178 -2.25 5.72 14.52
C TRP A 178 -3.50 4.86 14.37
N TYR A 179 -3.99 4.77 13.14
CA TYR A 179 -5.09 3.92 12.72
C TYR A 179 -6.47 4.29 13.29
N SER A 180 -6.56 5.33 14.11
CA SER A 180 -7.78 5.79 14.77
C SER A 180 -7.99 7.28 14.56
N TYR A 181 -8.25 7.64 13.30
CA TYR A 181 -8.43 9.03 12.90
C TYR A 181 -9.54 9.12 11.87
N ASP A 182 -10.43 10.11 11.99
CA ASP A 182 -11.40 10.42 10.93
C ASP A 182 -10.94 11.69 10.19
N TYR A 183 -10.41 11.51 8.99
CA TYR A 183 -9.99 12.62 8.15
C TYR A 183 -11.20 13.45 7.73
N SER A 184 -11.07 14.76 7.88
CA SER A 184 -12.00 15.68 7.25
C SER A 184 -11.83 15.68 5.72
N GLN A 185 -12.87 16.09 5.01
CA GLN A 185 -12.78 16.25 3.55
C GLN A 185 -11.69 17.27 3.16
N ALA A 186 -11.49 18.32 3.96
CA ALA A 186 -10.47 19.33 3.72
C ALA A 186 -9.05 18.75 3.76
N GLU A 187 -8.77 17.85 4.71
CA GLU A 187 -7.46 17.21 4.85
C GLU A 187 -7.19 16.23 3.72
N ILE A 188 -8.21 15.45 3.31
CA ILE A 188 -8.10 14.57 2.14
C ILE A 188 -7.85 15.40 0.88
N SER A 189 -8.58 16.51 0.70
CA SER A 189 -8.38 17.43 -0.43
C SER A 189 -7.02 18.11 -0.41
N GLU A 190 -6.47 18.42 0.77
CA GLU A 190 -5.11 18.93 0.93
C GLU A 190 -4.09 17.91 0.43
N THR A 191 -4.17 16.67 0.90
CA THR A 191 -3.27 15.59 0.48
C THR A 191 -3.35 15.34 -1.03
N ILE A 192 -4.55 15.23 -1.59
CA ILE A 192 -4.74 14.96 -3.02
C ILE A 192 -4.19 16.11 -3.88
N ARG A 193 -4.40 17.37 -3.49
CA ARG A 193 -3.85 18.53 -4.22
C ARG A 193 -2.32 18.52 -4.23
N LYS A 194 -1.69 18.24 -3.08
CA LYS A 194 -0.22 18.12 -3.01
C LYS A 194 0.30 16.99 -3.89
N ILE A 195 -0.40 15.85 -3.95
CA ILE A 195 -0.03 14.77 -4.88
C ILE A 195 -0.15 15.24 -6.34
N HIS A 196 -1.22 15.95 -6.67
CA HIS A 196 -1.48 16.47 -8.02
C HIS A 196 -0.39 17.46 -8.48
N GLU A 197 0.18 18.26 -7.58
CA GLU A 197 1.28 19.19 -7.89
C GLU A 197 2.53 18.48 -8.46
N PHE A 198 2.73 17.20 -8.16
CA PHE A 198 3.83 16.39 -8.72
C PHE A 198 3.51 15.79 -10.10
N GLY A 199 2.28 15.95 -10.60
CA GLY A 199 1.85 15.47 -11.92
C GLY A 199 2.01 13.96 -12.18
N PRO A 200 1.64 13.05 -11.26
CA PRO A 200 1.76 11.62 -11.51
C PRO A 200 0.76 11.15 -12.57
N GLU A 201 1.11 10.08 -13.30
CA GLU A 201 0.18 9.43 -14.21
C GLU A 201 -0.91 8.69 -13.44
N LYS A 202 -0.52 8.01 -12.35
CA LYS A 202 -1.42 7.23 -11.50
C LYS A 202 -1.19 7.52 -10.01
N THR A 203 -2.27 7.61 -9.26
CA THR A 203 -2.23 7.77 -7.80
C THR A 203 -3.02 6.65 -7.14
N TYR A 204 -2.37 5.97 -6.20
CA TYR A 204 -2.95 4.92 -5.37
C TYR A 204 -3.05 5.45 -3.94
N ILE A 205 -4.26 5.51 -3.37
CA ILE A 205 -4.48 5.94 -1.99
C ILE A 205 -5.17 4.83 -1.21
N TYR A 206 -4.50 4.35 -0.17
CA TYR A 206 -5.03 3.36 0.75
C TYR A 206 -5.25 3.95 2.12
N PHE A 207 -6.49 3.89 2.59
CA PHE A 207 -6.83 4.24 3.97
C PHE A 207 -6.58 3.06 4.88
N ASN A 208 -5.84 3.30 5.98
CA ASN A 208 -5.47 2.30 6.98
C ASN A 208 -5.87 2.72 8.41
N ASN A 209 -6.83 3.63 8.52
CA ASN A 209 -7.42 4.18 9.75
C ASN A 209 -8.65 3.40 10.26
N ASN A 210 -8.56 2.06 10.22
CA ASN A 210 -9.53 1.09 10.74
C ASN A 210 -11.01 1.38 10.43
N HIS A 211 -11.79 1.78 11.44
CA HIS A 211 -13.24 1.93 11.34
C HIS A 211 -13.65 3.04 10.35
N ASN A 212 -12.80 4.05 10.16
CA ASN A 212 -13.07 5.22 9.32
C ASN A 212 -12.57 5.04 7.87
N MET A 213 -11.95 3.91 7.53
CA MET A 213 -11.32 3.73 6.22
C MET A 213 -12.30 3.85 5.06
N LEU A 214 -13.46 3.19 5.14
CA LEU A 214 -14.40 3.14 4.02
C LEU A 214 -14.96 4.53 3.69
N ASP A 215 -15.38 5.27 4.72
CA ASP A 215 -15.94 6.60 4.51
C ASP A 215 -14.87 7.59 4.03
N ASN A 216 -13.64 7.48 4.54
CA ASN A 216 -12.54 8.33 4.09
C ASN A 216 -12.08 8.01 2.67
N ALA A 217 -12.06 6.73 2.28
CA ALA A 217 -11.83 6.30 0.91
C ALA A 217 -12.91 6.84 -0.05
N ARG A 218 -14.19 6.81 0.35
CA ARG A 218 -15.28 7.40 -0.44
C ARG A 218 -15.20 8.92 -0.53
N LYS A 219 -14.81 9.61 0.55
CA LYS A 219 -14.52 11.06 0.51
C LYS A 219 -13.41 11.35 -0.51
N ALA A 220 -12.33 10.56 -0.54
CA ALA A 220 -11.24 10.72 -1.50
C ALA A 220 -11.68 10.52 -2.95
N LEU A 221 -12.52 9.52 -3.26
CA LEU A 221 -13.08 9.36 -4.60
C LEU A 221 -13.89 10.58 -5.05
N LYS A 222 -14.73 11.14 -4.17
CA LYS A 222 -15.49 12.36 -4.47
C LYS A 222 -14.57 13.54 -4.80
N VAL A 223 -13.45 13.67 -4.08
CA VAL A 223 -12.45 14.70 -4.37
C VAL A 223 -11.83 14.48 -5.75
N PHE A 224 -11.42 13.25 -6.09
CA PHE A 224 -10.87 12.95 -7.41
C PHE A 224 -11.87 13.16 -8.55
N SER A 225 -13.17 12.93 -8.34
CA SER A 225 -14.20 13.19 -9.36
C SER A 225 -14.51 14.68 -9.56
N GLY A 226 -14.11 15.54 -8.64
CA GLY A 226 -14.32 17.00 -8.71
C GLY A 226 -13.09 17.80 -9.16
N LEU A 227 -11.95 17.13 -9.39
CA LEU A 227 -10.72 17.69 -9.95
C LEU A 227 -10.70 17.49 -11.46
#